data_AF-X8AH96-F1
#
_entry.id   AF-X8AH96-F1
#
_cell.length_a   1.000
_cell.length_b   1.000
_cell.length_c   1.000
_cell.angle_alpha   90.00
_cell.angle_beta   90.00
_cell.angle_gamma   90.00
#
_symmetry.space_group_name_H-M   'P 1'
#
loop_
_entity.id
_entity.type
_entity.pdbx_description
1 polymer ?
#
loop_
_entity_poly.entity_id
_entity_poly.type
_entity_poly.pdbx_seq_one_letter_code
_entity_poly.pdbx_strand_id
1 'polypeptide(L)'
;MVALAAIGATMRMSYDDRKNQPATTQSNLGYALLDRHFRKDLVISEFLVVESPTDMRTGKGLADLDEMAFRVSQIPGVTKVSGVTRPTGQRLDQATLSWQNRQMGDKLADAVAQGQAHRDDLVKLTDGADRLAGGLGQLDTMLRTALAPLTGLLSQAQTAGRQLQQYQPLLQQLDAAAPAVDQALRSGSGLRRLAEQASAAIAIIDPLAAGLDNSAWCTVTPECAQIRDEIRVLVTLRDGGFFDHVADIGDQFSQTTTVAATLANLQNAAKTMDKAFGIMGGPPI
;
A
#
# COMPACT_ATOMS: atom_id res chain seq x y z
N MET A 1 -59.20 -71.46 -16.93
CA MET A 1 -57.76 -71.16 -17.04
C MET A 1 -57.47 -70.04 -18.05
N VAL A 2 -57.92 -70.12 -19.30
CA VAL A 2 -57.67 -69.07 -20.33
C VAL A 2 -58.27 -67.70 -19.97
N ALA A 3 -59.47 -67.65 -19.39
CA ALA A 3 -60.10 -66.38 -18.97
C ALA A 3 -59.34 -65.66 -17.83
N LEU A 4 -58.74 -66.41 -16.90
CA LEU A 4 -57.92 -65.82 -15.83
C LEU A 4 -56.56 -65.31 -16.37
N ALA A 5 -55.99 -66.00 -17.36
CA ALA A 5 -54.76 -65.56 -18.02
C ALA A 5 -54.94 -64.25 -18.81
N ALA A 6 -56.12 -64.04 -19.40
CA ALA A 6 -56.44 -62.80 -20.13
C ALA A 6 -56.54 -61.56 -19.22
N ILE A 7 -56.95 -61.73 -17.96
CA ILE A 7 -56.98 -60.63 -16.97
C ILE A 7 -55.55 -60.16 -16.66
N GLY A 8 -54.60 -61.10 -16.48
CA GLY A 8 -53.19 -60.76 -16.26
C GLY A 8 -52.55 -60.00 -17.42
N ALA A 9 -52.91 -60.34 -18.67
CA ALA A 9 -52.38 -59.67 -19.87
C ALA A 9 -52.94 -58.24 -20.09
N THR A 10 -54.07 -57.90 -19.47
CA THR A 10 -54.73 -56.59 -19.61
C THR A 10 -54.63 -55.72 -18.36
N MET A 11 -54.15 -56.29 -17.25
CA MET A 11 -54.00 -55.59 -15.98
C MET A 11 -52.90 -54.53 -16.07
N ARG A 12 -53.27 -53.28 -15.85
CA ARG A 12 -52.32 -52.16 -15.70
C ARG A 12 -52.18 -51.86 -14.22
N MET A 13 -51.05 -52.25 -13.63
CA MET A 13 -50.74 -51.87 -12.25
C MET A 13 -50.32 -50.40 -12.21
N SER A 14 -50.97 -49.65 -11.34
CA SER A 14 -50.67 -48.25 -11.04
C SER A 14 -50.41 -48.12 -9.55
N TYR A 15 -49.27 -47.54 -9.19
CA TYR A 15 -48.90 -47.25 -7.80
C TYR A 15 -49.28 -45.81 -7.38
N ASP A 16 -50.14 -45.16 -8.17
CA ASP A 16 -50.75 -43.88 -7.80
C ASP A 16 -51.99 -44.15 -6.94
N ASP A 17 -51.82 -44.05 -5.62
CA ASP A 17 -52.89 -44.29 -4.64
C ASP A 17 -54.12 -43.38 -4.85
N ARG A 18 -53.96 -42.24 -5.52
CA ARG A 18 -55.08 -41.35 -5.88
C ARG A 18 -56.02 -41.99 -6.89
N LYS A 19 -55.50 -42.83 -7.79
CA LYS A 19 -56.28 -43.58 -8.78
C LYS A 19 -56.99 -44.79 -8.18
N ASN A 20 -56.59 -45.20 -6.96
CA ASN A 20 -57.24 -46.29 -6.22
C ASN A 20 -58.49 -45.82 -5.45
N GLN A 21 -58.82 -44.52 -5.50
CA GLN A 21 -60.02 -43.94 -4.89
C GLN A 21 -60.87 -43.18 -5.92
N PRO A 22 -62.20 -43.05 -5.73
CA PRO A 22 -63.03 -42.22 -6.59
C PRO A 22 -62.51 -40.79 -6.70
N ALA A 23 -62.62 -40.17 -7.87
CA ALA A 23 -62.19 -38.77 -8.08
C ALA A 23 -62.94 -37.76 -7.18
N THR A 24 -64.08 -38.16 -6.62
CA THR A 24 -64.96 -37.36 -5.76
C THR A 24 -64.60 -37.40 -4.28
N THR A 25 -63.58 -38.17 -3.87
CA THR A 25 -63.13 -38.16 -2.47
C THR A 25 -62.57 -36.79 -2.10
N GLN A 26 -62.75 -36.38 -0.84
CA GLN A 26 -62.22 -35.10 -0.34
C GLN A 26 -60.70 -34.97 -0.57
N SER A 27 -59.95 -36.08 -0.45
CA SER A 27 -58.52 -36.14 -0.77
C SER A 27 -58.22 -35.82 -2.24
N ASN A 28 -58.95 -36.43 -3.19
CA ASN A 28 -58.73 -36.18 -4.62
C ASN A 28 -59.18 -34.77 -5.04
N LEU A 29 -60.26 -34.25 -4.44
CA LEU A 29 -60.69 -32.86 -4.64
C LEU A 29 -59.66 -31.87 -4.09
N GLY A 30 -59.03 -32.16 -2.96
CA GLY A 30 -57.92 -31.38 -2.40
C GLY A 30 -56.73 -31.31 -3.36
N TYR A 31 -56.26 -32.45 -3.86
CA TYR A 31 -55.19 -32.49 -4.86
C TYR A 31 -55.56 -31.74 -6.15
N ALA A 32 -56.80 -31.86 -6.62
CA ALA A 32 -57.28 -31.12 -7.78
C ALA A 32 -57.31 -29.60 -7.56
N LEU A 33 -57.53 -29.15 -6.33
CA LEU A 33 -57.47 -27.73 -5.96
C LEU A 33 -56.04 -27.21 -5.84
N LEU A 34 -55.11 -28.02 -5.30
CA LEU A 34 -53.68 -27.69 -5.29
C LEU A 34 -53.11 -27.59 -6.71
N ASP A 35 -53.47 -28.51 -7.62
CA ASP A 35 -52.97 -28.54 -9.01
C ASP A 35 -53.35 -27.28 -9.82
N ARG A 36 -54.40 -26.55 -9.40
CA ARG A 36 -54.80 -25.28 -10.02
C ARG A 36 -53.85 -24.13 -9.70
N HIS A 37 -53.18 -24.17 -8.55
CA HIS A 37 -52.41 -23.03 -8.01
C HIS A 37 -50.92 -23.33 -7.86
N PHE A 38 -50.55 -24.58 -7.65
CA PHE A 38 -49.17 -25.01 -7.44
C PHE A 38 -48.75 -25.99 -8.52
N ARG A 39 -47.50 -25.87 -8.97
CA ARG A 39 -46.94 -26.86 -9.89
C ARG A 39 -46.89 -28.23 -9.22
N LYS A 40 -47.16 -29.30 -9.98
CA LYS A 40 -47.21 -30.69 -9.50
C LYS A 40 -45.96 -31.13 -8.74
N ASP A 41 -44.79 -30.66 -9.15
CA ASP A 41 -43.48 -30.96 -8.54
C ASP A 41 -43.29 -30.36 -7.13
N LEU A 42 -44.12 -29.40 -6.73
CA LEU A 42 -44.14 -28.88 -5.36
C LEU A 42 -45.08 -29.65 -4.44
N VAL A 43 -46.07 -30.34 -5.01
CA VAL A 43 -47.14 -31.02 -4.25
C VAL A 43 -46.74 -32.47 -3.92
N ILE A 44 -45.93 -33.10 -4.77
CA ILE A 44 -45.43 -34.47 -4.59
C ILE A 44 -43.91 -34.43 -4.76
N SER A 45 -43.20 -34.22 -3.66
CA SER A 45 -41.73 -34.16 -3.64
C SER A 45 -41.14 -35.54 -3.32
N GLU A 46 -40.08 -35.90 -4.03
CA GLU A 46 -39.23 -37.03 -3.68
C GLU A 46 -38.07 -36.55 -2.79
N PHE A 47 -37.71 -37.35 -1.79
CA PHE A 47 -36.65 -37.03 -0.85
C PHE A 47 -35.50 -38.04 -1.00
N LEU A 48 -34.28 -37.51 -1.17
CA LEU A 48 -33.05 -38.29 -1.08
C LEU A 48 -32.40 -37.99 0.28
N VAL A 49 -32.32 -39.00 1.14
CA VAL A 49 -31.64 -38.91 2.43
C VAL A 49 -30.20 -39.38 2.25
N VAL A 50 -29.25 -38.55 2.68
CA VAL A 50 -27.82 -38.85 2.61
C VAL A 50 -27.30 -39.02 4.03
N GLU A 51 -26.77 -40.20 4.32
CA GLU A 51 -26.10 -40.49 5.58
C GLU A 51 -24.59 -40.62 5.33
N SER A 52 -23.78 -40.00 6.18
CA SER A 52 -22.32 -40.02 6.08
C SER A 52 -21.72 -40.24 7.47
N PRO A 53 -20.67 -41.07 7.60
CA PRO A 53 -19.94 -41.23 8.85
C PRO A 53 -19.02 -40.02 9.16
N THR A 54 -18.91 -39.05 8.24
CA THR A 54 -18.06 -37.86 8.36
C THR A 54 -18.90 -36.58 8.30
N ASP A 55 -18.44 -35.52 8.97
CA ASP A 55 -19.18 -34.25 9.00
C ASP A 55 -19.24 -33.58 7.62
N MET A 56 -20.45 -33.53 7.06
CA MET A 56 -20.72 -32.95 5.75
C MET A 56 -20.84 -31.41 5.77
N ARG A 57 -20.80 -30.77 6.96
CA ARG A 57 -20.81 -29.30 7.11
C ARG A 57 -19.46 -28.64 6.82
N THR A 58 -18.48 -29.42 6.38
CA THR A 58 -17.17 -28.93 5.96
C THR A 58 -17.21 -28.43 4.51
N GLY A 59 -16.24 -27.62 4.10
CA GLY A 59 -16.14 -27.16 2.70
C GLY A 59 -16.07 -28.31 1.69
N LYS A 60 -15.35 -29.39 2.04
CA LYS A 60 -15.31 -30.61 1.23
C LYS A 60 -16.67 -31.32 1.21
N GLY A 61 -17.31 -31.50 2.35
CA GLY A 61 -18.63 -32.14 2.42
C GLY A 61 -19.69 -31.41 1.60
N LEU A 62 -19.71 -30.08 1.67
CA LEU A 62 -20.63 -29.25 0.86
C LEU A 62 -20.30 -29.34 -0.64
N ALA A 63 -19.03 -29.42 -1.03
CA ALA A 63 -18.66 -29.63 -2.43
C ALA A 63 -19.15 -30.99 -2.95
N ASP A 64 -18.97 -32.06 -2.16
CA ASP A 64 -19.42 -33.41 -2.49
C ASP A 64 -20.96 -33.47 -2.60
N LEU A 65 -21.71 -32.80 -1.70
CA LEU A 65 -23.17 -32.69 -1.77
C LEU A 65 -23.65 -31.91 -3.00
N ASP A 66 -22.94 -30.85 -3.39
CA ASP A 66 -23.32 -30.10 -4.59
C ASP A 66 -23.09 -30.89 -5.88
N GLU A 67 -21.98 -31.63 -5.97
CA GLU A 67 -21.72 -32.53 -7.09
C GLU A 67 -22.77 -33.65 -7.19
N MET A 68 -23.16 -34.22 -6.05
CA MET A 68 -24.28 -35.17 -6.00
C MET A 68 -25.58 -34.51 -6.50
N ALA A 69 -25.93 -33.33 -5.98
CA ALA A 69 -27.13 -32.61 -6.41
C ALA A 69 -27.09 -32.24 -7.91
N PHE A 70 -25.90 -31.93 -8.44
CA PHE A 70 -25.70 -31.71 -9.88
C PHE A 70 -26.03 -32.96 -10.70
N ARG A 71 -25.50 -34.12 -10.31
CA ARG A 71 -25.76 -35.37 -11.03
C ARG A 71 -27.23 -35.78 -10.96
N VAL A 72 -27.88 -35.60 -9.81
CA VAL A 72 -29.34 -35.84 -9.67
C VAL A 72 -30.12 -34.92 -10.61
N SER A 73 -29.71 -33.66 -10.76
CA SER A 73 -30.37 -32.72 -11.67
C SER A 73 -30.25 -33.08 -13.16
N GLN A 74 -29.33 -33.98 -13.53
CA GLN A 74 -29.18 -34.47 -14.91
C GLN A 74 -30.07 -35.68 -15.23
N ILE A 75 -30.74 -36.26 -14.23
CA ILE A 75 -31.64 -37.40 -14.44
C ILE A 75 -32.86 -36.93 -15.26
N PRO A 76 -33.23 -37.62 -16.36
CA PRO A 76 -34.41 -37.26 -17.14
C PRO A 76 -35.67 -37.20 -16.28
N GLY A 77 -36.38 -36.07 -16.35
CA GLY A 77 -37.61 -35.82 -15.57
C GLY A 77 -37.39 -35.05 -14.26
N VAL A 78 -36.14 -34.86 -13.82
CA VAL A 78 -35.84 -34.00 -12.66
C VAL A 78 -35.83 -32.54 -13.12
N THR A 79 -36.78 -31.74 -12.63
CA THR A 79 -36.87 -30.31 -12.96
C THR A 79 -36.17 -29.41 -11.95
N LYS A 80 -35.98 -29.89 -10.71
CA LYS A 80 -35.38 -29.11 -9.62
C LYS A 80 -34.84 -30.03 -8.54
N VAL A 81 -33.63 -29.74 -8.03
CA VAL A 81 -33.05 -30.39 -6.85
C VAL A 81 -32.85 -29.34 -5.77
N SER A 82 -33.60 -29.43 -4.68
CA SER A 82 -33.49 -28.51 -3.55
C SER A 82 -32.69 -29.16 -2.43
N GLY A 83 -31.65 -28.49 -1.96
CA GLY A 83 -30.79 -28.99 -0.88
C GLY A 83 -29.95 -27.88 -0.25
N VAL A 84 -29.11 -28.23 0.72
CA VAL A 84 -28.32 -27.26 1.50
C VAL A 84 -27.41 -26.37 0.63
N THR A 85 -26.87 -26.91 -0.46
CA THR A 85 -26.01 -26.19 -1.43
C THR A 85 -26.78 -25.49 -2.55
N ARG A 86 -28.07 -25.82 -2.70
CA ARG A 86 -28.98 -25.34 -3.77
C ARG A 86 -30.39 -25.08 -3.24
N PRO A 87 -30.60 -24.15 -2.30
CA PRO A 87 -31.90 -23.97 -1.63
C PRO A 87 -33.03 -23.56 -2.60
N THR A 88 -32.68 -22.90 -3.70
CA THR A 88 -33.64 -22.48 -4.74
C THR A 88 -33.68 -23.42 -5.94
N GLY A 89 -32.86 -24.48 -5.96
CA GLY A 89 -32.65 -25.34 -7.13
C GLY A 89 -31.42 -24.98 -7.97
N GLN A 90 -30.85 -23.79 -7.77
CA GLN A 90 -29.63 -23.34 -8.43
C GLN A 90 -28.46 -23.33 -7.44
N ARG A 91 -27.23 -23.50 -7.94
CA ARG A 91 -26.01 -23.34 -7.11
C ARG A 91 -25.99 -21.95 -6.50
N LEU A 92 -25.51 -21.83 -5.27
CA LEU A 92 -25.17 -20.53 -4.69
C LEU A 92 -24.09 -19.86 -5.56
N ASP A 93 -24.33 -18.63 -6.01
CA ASP A 93 -23.43 -17.91 -6.92
C ASP A 93 -21.99 -17.80 -6.36
N GLN A 94 -21.87 -17.57 -5.05
CA GLN A 94 -20.59 -17.46 -4.34
C GLN A 94 -19.82 -18.79 -4.27
N ALA A 95 -20.50 -19.93 -4.45
CA ALA A 95 -19.90 -21.26 -4.47
C ALA A 95 -19.46 -21.68 -5.89
N THR A 96 -19.61 -20.81 -6.90
CA THR A 96 -19.15 -21.08 -8.27
C THR A 96 -17.68 -20.71 -8.45
N LEU A 97 -16.95 -21.53 -9.23
CA LEU A 97 -15.55 -21.23 -9.61
C LEU A 97 -15.45 -19.89 -10.36
N SER A 98 -16.46 -19.55 -11.16
CA SER A 98 -16.50 -18.28 -11.89
C SER A 98 -16.51 -17.07 -10.96
N TRP A 99 -17.24 -17.14 -9.84
CA TRP A 99 -17.27 -16.06 -8.85
C TRP A 99 -15.94 -15.93 -8.12
N GLN A 100 -15.31 -17.05 -7.75
CA GLN A 100 -13.99 -17.06 -7.12
C GLN A 100 -12.90 -16.52 -8.05
N ASN A 101 -12.92 -16.91 -9.33
CA ASN A 101 -11.99 -16.40 -10.34
C ASN A 101 -12.18 -14.90 -10.58
N ARG A 102 -13.43 -14.40 -10.59
CA ARG A 102 -13.69 -12.96 -10.68
C ARG A 102 -13.07 -12.21 -9.52
N GLN A 103 -13.29 -12.66 -8.28
CA GLN A 103 -12.72 -12.04 -7.10
C GLN A 103 -11.18 -12.05 -7.10
N MET A 104 -10.56 -13.13 -7.57
CA MET A 104 -9.10 -13.17 -7.74
C MET A 104 -8.64 -12.18 -8.82
N GLY A 105 -9.36 -12.10 -9.94
CA GLY A 105 -9.10 -11.15 -11.02
C GLY A 105 -9.20 -9.69 -10.54
N ASP A 106 -10.25 -9.35 -9.78
CA ASP A 106 -10.46 -8.02 -9.24
C ASP A 106 -9.33 -7.63 -8.27
N LYS A 107 -8.93 -8.55 -7.37
CA LYS A 107 -7.79 -8.33 -6.48
C LYS A 107 -6.46 -8.17 -7.23
N LEU A 108 -6.24 -8.92 -8.31
CA LEU A 108 -5.06 -8.77 -9.14
C LEU A 108 -5.05 -7.43 -9.87
N ALA A 109 -6.21 -7.00 -10.39
CA ALA A 109 -6.35 -5.69 -11.04
C ALA A 109 -6.06 -4.55 -10.05
N ASP A 110 -6.60 -4.63 -8.82
CA ASP A 110 -6.31 -3.67 -7.75
C ASP A 110 -4.82 -3.65 -7.40
N ALA A 111 -4.19 -4.82 -7.28
CA ALA A 111 -2.75 -4.90 -7.00
C ALA A 111 -1.90 -4.28 -8.12
N VAL A 112 -2.30 -4.48 -9.38
CA VAL A 112 -1.64 -3.84 -10.54
C VAL A 112 -1.83 -2.32 -10.50
N ALA A 113 -3.03 -1.83 -10.20
CA ALA A 113 -3.30 -0.40 -10.07
C ALA A 113 -2.48 0.25 -8.94
N GLN A 114 -2.38 -0.40 -7.78
CA GLN A 114 -1.53 0.04 -6.68
C GLN A 114 -0.04 0.05 -7.07
N GLY A 115 0.42 -0.99 -7.78
CA GLY A 115 1.79 -1.05 -8.30
C GLY A 115 2.11 0.07 -9.29
N GLN A 116 1.14 0.48 -10.12
CA GLN A 116 1.28 1.63 -11.02
C GLN A 116 1.36 2.94 -10.25
N ALA A 117 0.48 3.16 -9.28
CA ALA A 117 0.52 4.36 -8.43
C ALA A 117 1.86 4.52 -7.72
N HIS A 118 2.44 3.43 -7.20
CA HIS A 118 3.77 3.47 -6.58
C HIS A 118 4.89 3.84 -7.57
N ARG A 119 4.79 3.44 -8.84
CA ARG A 119 5.73 3.90 -9.87
C ARG A 119 5.62 5.40 -10.10
N ASP A 120 4.41 5.92 -10.17
CA ASP A 120 4.20 7.37 -10.33
C ASP A 120 4.76 8.14 -9.13
N ASP A 121 4.63 7.61 -7.91
CA ASP A 121 5.22 8.21 -6.72
C ASP A 121 6.75 8.14 -6.72
N LEU A 122 7.37 7.05 -7.20
CA LEU A 122 8.82 6.97 -7.40
C LEU A 122 9.30 8.00 -8.44
N VAL A 123 8.53 8.24 -9.49
CA VAL A 123 8.81 9.29 -10.49
C VAL A 123 8.74 10.68 -9.85
N LYS A 124 7.75 10.96 -9.00
CA LYS A 124 7.67 12.23 -8.26
C LYS A 124 8.84 12.41 -7.31
N LEU A 125 9.27 11.34 -6.63
CA LEU A 125 10.40 11.39 -5.71
C LEU A 125 11.70 11.68 -6.45
N THR A 126 11.91 11.04 -7.62
CA THR A 126 13.08 11.30 -8.47
C THR A 126 13.06 12.73 -9.05
N ASP A 127 11.92 13.23 -9.53
CA ASP A 127 11.79 14.65 -9.96
C ASP A 127 12.07 15.63 -8.80
N GLY A 128 11.60 15.31 -7.60
CA GLY A 128 11.90 16.07 -6.38
C GLY A 128 13.40 16.08 -6.05
N ALA A 129 14.06 14.93 -6.14
CA ALA A 129 15.50 14.79 -5.93
C ALA A 129 16.32 15.56 -6.98
N ASP A 130 15.91 15.51 -8.25
CA ASP A 130 16.54 16.26 -9.35
C ASP A 130 16.43 17.77 -9.15
N ARG A 131 15.26 18.25 -8.70
CA ARG A 131 15.06 19.68 -8.36
C ARG A 131 15.94 20.10 -7.19
N LEU A 132 16.07 19.25 -6.17
CA LEU A 132 16.94 19.53 -5.02
C LEU A 132 18.41 19.58 -5.47
N ALA A 133 18.86 18.61 -6.26
CA ALA A 133 20.21 18.60 -6.83
C ALA A 133 20.48 19.85 -7.67
N GLY A 134 19.52 20.26 -8.51
CA GLY A 134 19.58 21.50 -9.29
C GLY A 134 19.69 22.74 -8.40
N GLY A 135 18.90 22.82 -7.34
CA GLY A 135 18.96 23.91 -6.35
C GLY A 135 20.29 23.97 -5.61
N LEU A 136 20.84 22.83 -5.21
CA LEU A 136 22.16 22.74 -4.57
C LEU A 136 23.29 23.15 -5.53
N GLY A 137 23.22 22.78 -6.81
CA GLY A 137 24.18 23.21 -7.83
C GLY A 137 24.15 24.73 -8.05
N GLN A 138 22.95 25.33 -8.04
CA GLN A 138 22.80 26.79 -8.09
C GLN A 138 23.39 27.45 -6.85
N LEU A 139 23.16 26.89 -5.66
CA LEU A 139 23.72 27.39 -4.41
C LEU A 139 25.25 27.32 -4.39
N ASP A 140 25.86 26.22 -4.81
CA ASP A 140 27.33 26.10 -4.94
C ASP A 140 27.88 27.17 -5.89
N THR A 141 27.21 27.38 -7.03
CA THR A 141 27.60 28.41 -8.00
C THR A 141 27.51 29.82 -7.40
N MET A 142 26.43 30.11 -6.67
CA MET A 142 26.24 31.39 -5.98
C MET A 142 27.29 31.60 -4.90
N LEU A 143 27.58 30.58 -4.08
CA LEU A 143 28.61 30.60 -3.05
C LEU A 143 30.00 30.87 -3.66
N ARG A 144 30.38 30.14 -4.71
CA ARG A 144 31.66 30.37 -5.40
C ARG A 144 31.76 31.78 -5.97
N THR A 145 30.68 32.28 -6.56
CA THR A 145 30.64 33.62 -7.15
C THR A 145 30.73 34.71 -6.06
N ALA A 146 30.01 34.54 -4.95
CA ALA A 146 30.02 35.47 -3.82
C ALA A 146 31.35 35.45 -3.04
N LEU A 147 32.02 34.29 -2.96
CA LEU A 147 33.30 34.11 -2.28
C LEU A 147 34.51 34.44 -3.16
N ALA A 148 34.37 34.52 -4.48
CA ALA A 148 35.45 34.85 -5.41
C ALA A 148 36.20 36.17 -5.06
N PRO A 149 35.53 37.29 -4.71
CA PRO A 149 36.21 38.52 -4.30
C PRO A 149 37.01 38.35 -3.00
N LEU A 150 36.51 37.53 -2.07
CA LEU A 150 37.17 37.26 -0.78
C LEU A 150 38.43 36.40 -0.97
N THR A 151 38.41 35.43 -1.88
CA THR A 151 39.64 34.69 -2.26
C THR A 151 40.68 35.58 -2.94
N GLY A 152 40.23 36.55 -3.75
CA GLY A 152 41.09 37.59 -4.32
C GLY A 152 41.73 38.47 -3.24
N LEU A 153 40.97 38.86 -2.23
CA LEU A 153 41.47 39.62 -1.08
C LEU A 153 42.43 38.81 -0.18
N LEU A 154 42.20 37.51 0.02
CA LEU A 154 43.14 36.64 0.77
C LEU A 154 44.48 36.46 0.04
N SER A 155 44.47 36.41 -1.30
CA SER A 155 45.70 36.39 -2.11
C SER A 155 46.45 37.73 -2.10
N GLN A 156 45.73 38.86 -2.03
CA GLN A 156 46.30 40.19 -1.78
C GLN A 156 46.76 40.37 -0.32
N ALA A 157 46.10 39.73 0.64
CA ALA A 157 46.43 39.85 2.06
C ALA A 157 47.77 39.18 2.42
N GLN A 158 48.21 38.15 1.68
CA GLN A 158 49.57 37.59 1.81
C GLN A 158 50.67 38.55 1.33
N THR A 159 50.34 39.55 0.52
CA THR A 159 51.28 40.61 0.10
C THR A 159 51.09 41.93 0.87
N ALA A 160 49.99 42.08 1.60
CA ALA A 160 49.62 43.30 2.35
C ALA A 160 50.05 43.30 3.83
N GLY A 161 51.10 42.56 4.20
CA GLY A 161 51.71 42.61 5.54
C GLY A 161 52.49 43.90 5.86
N ARG A 162 52.47 44.93 4.98
CA ARG A 162 53.27 46.15 5.15
C ARG A 162 52.55 47.47 4.84
N GLN A 163 51.25 47.60 5.13
CA GLN A 163 50.64 48.94 5.01
C GLN A 163 49.39 49.15 5.88
N LEU A 164 49.54 48.95 7.19
CA LEU A 164 48.54 49.24 8.22
C LEU A 164 48.42 50.75 8.56
N GLN A 165 48.37 51.63 7.55
CA GLN A 165 48.02 53.05 7.72
C GLN A 165 46.91 53.53 6.77
N GLN A 166 46.35 52.63 5.95
CA GLN A 166 45.34 52.98 4.93
C GLN A 166 44.01 52.23 5.15
N TYR A 167 43.55 52.10 6.39
CA TYR A 167 42.27 51.43 6.71
C TYR A 167 41.09 52.38 6.91
N GLN A 168 41.26 53.67 6.64
CA GLN A 168 40.16 54.63 6.57
C GLN A 168 39.19 54.41 5.39
N PRO A 169 39.62 53.99 4.18
CA PRO A 169 38.69 53.67 3.09
C PRO A 169 38.04 52.28 3.19
N LEU A 170 38.54 51.37 4.04
CA LEU A 170 37.97 50.03 4.22
C LEU A 170 36.69 50.03 5.07
N LEU A 171 36.55 50.99 5.99
CA LEU A 171 35.29 51.21 6.71
C LEU A 171 34.18 51.75 5.80
N GLN A 172 34.53 52.52 4.75
CA GLN A 172 33.57 52.99 3.73
C GLN A 172 33.18 51.88 2.73
N GLN A 173 34.05 50.89 2.50
CA GLN A 173 33.73 49.73 1.66
C GLN A 173 32.88 48.67 2.40
N LEU A 174 33.04 48.55 3.72
CA LEU A 174 32.13 47.75 4.56
C LEU A 174 30.70 48.33 4.57
N ASP A 175 30.55 49.65 4.49
CA ASP A 175 29.25 50.32 4.36
C ASP A 175 28.61 50.06 2.97
N ALA A 176 29.43 49.89 1.93
CA ALA A 176 28.97 49.49 0.58
C ALA A 176 28.68 47.99 0.45
N ALA A 177 29.26 47.15 1.30
CA ALA A 177 28.96 45.72 1.40
C ALA A 177 27.77 45.42 2.33
N ALA A 178 27.38 46.38 3.16
CA ALA A 178 26.22 46.27 4.05
C ALA A 178 24.95 45.81 3.33
N PRO A 179 24.57 46.30 2.12
CA PRO A 179 23.36 45.84 1.43
C PRO A 179 23.46 44.40 0.91
N ALA A 180 24.66 43.94 0.53
CA ALA A 180 24.88 42.58 0.06
C ALA A 180 24.85 41.58 1.23
N VAL A 181 25.37 41.98 2.38
CA VAL A 181 25.21 41.25 3.64
C VAL A 181 23.75 41.30 4.09
N ASP A 182 23.07 42.44 4.02
CA ASP A 182 21.64 42.59 4.38
C ASP A 182 20.72 41.77 3.45
N GLN A 183 21.12 41.59 2.18
CA GLN A 183 20.41 40.76 1.20
C GLN A 183 20.70 39.26 1.39
N ALA A 184 21.92 38.90 1.79
CA ALA A 184 22.25 37.56 2.26
C ALA A 184 21.55 37.22 3.60
N LEU A 185 21.38 38.21 4.48
CA LEU A 185 20.66 38.09 5.75
C LEU A 185 19.15 37.92 5.55
N ARG A 186 18.56 38.60 4.56
CA ARG A 186 17.17 38.34 4.12
C ARG A 186 17.00 36.94 3.52
N SER A 187 18.06 36.36 2.94
CA SER A 187 18.10 34.97 2.47
C SER A 187 18.33 33.93 3.59
N GLY A 188 18.73 34.35 4.80
CA GLY A 188 18.87 33.48 5.99
C GLY A 188 17.55 32.83 6.43
N SER A 189 16.42 33.50 6.18
CA SER A 189 15.06 32.92 6.31
C SER A 189 14.78 31.75 5.36
N GLY A 190 15.63 31.56 4.34
CA GLY A 190 15.59 30.43 3.42
C GLY A 190 16.20 29.17 4.01
N LEU A 191 17.30 29.28 4.76
CA LEU A 191 18.00 28.14 5.35
C LEU A 191 17.16 27.43 6.40
N ARG A 192 16.49 28.18 7.29
CA ARG A 192 15.56 27.62 8.26
C ARG A 192 14.40 26.89 7.58
N ARG A 193 13.73 27.54 6.62
CA ARG A 193 12.63 26.89 5.89
C ARG A 193 13.08 25.65 5.13
N LEU A 194 14.27 25.68 4.54
CA LEU A 194 14.82 24.54 3.81
C LEU A 194 15.15 23.38 4.77
N ALA A 195 15.72 23.67 5.93
CA ALA A 195 16.01 22.68 6.96
C ALA A 195 14.73 22.08 7.57
N GLU A 196 13.72 22.91 7.87
CA GLU A 196 12.40 22.46 8.32
C GLU A 196 11.70 21.60 7.25
N GLN A 197 11.75 22.00 5.98
CA GLN A 197 11.21 21.23 4.86
C GLN A 197 11.92 19.88 4.68
N ALA A 198 13.25 19.85 4.78
CA ALA A 198 14.02 18.62 4.72
C ALA A 198 13.69 17.68 5.88
N SER A 199 13.61 18.21 7.12
CA SER A 199 13.21 17.45 8.30
C SER A 199 11.80 16.86 8.16
N ALA A 200 10.84 17.66 7.69
CA ALA A 200 9.46 17.22 7.46
C ALA A 200 9.36 16.17 6.34
N ALA A 201 10.12 16.32 5.25
CA ALA A 201 10.17 15.32 4.18
C ALA A 201 10.73 13.98 4.68
N ILE A 202 11.77 14.01 5.53
CA ILE A 202 12.34 12.81 6.14
C ILE A 202 11.34 12.16 7.12
N ALA A 203 10.51 12.95 7.81
CA ALA A 203 9.43 12.43 8.66
C ALA A 203 8.40 11.58 7.91
N ILE A 204 8.16 11.87 6.64
CA ILE A 204 7.19 11.11 5.82
C ILE A 204 7.74 9.71 5.49
N ILE A 205 9.06 9.56 5.31
CA ILE A 205 9.70 8.29 4.94
C ILE A 205 10.12 7.43 6.14
N ASP A 206 9.94 7.92 7.36
CA ASP A 206 10.30 7.20 8.60
C ASP A 206 9.58 5.84 8.76
N PRO A 207 8.27 5.72 8.48
CA PRO A 207 7.59 4.42 8.51
C PRO A 207 8.14 3.44 7.47
N LEU A 208 8.65 3.97 6.34
CA LEU A 208 9.29 3.16 5.31
C LEU A 208 10.64 2.64 5.79
N ALA A 209 11.44 3.46 6.48
CA ALA A 209 12.69 3.04 7.11
C ALA A 209 12.47 1.89 8.10
N ALA A 210 11.47 2.02 8.98
CA ALA A 210 11.10 0.99 9.95
C ALA A 210 10.57 -0.30 9.27
N GLY A 211 9.84 -0.16 8.16
CA GLY A 211 9.38 -1.28 7.35
C GLY A 211 10.52 -2.04 6.66
N LEU A 212 11.50 -1.31 6.11
CA LEU A 212 12.67 -1.89 5.44
C LEU A 212 13.58 -2.61 6.43
N ASP A 213 13.74 -2.08 7.65
CA ASP A 213 14.52 -2.68 8.75
C ASP A 213 14.01 -4.07 9.15
N ASN A 214 12.68 -4.26 9.14
CA ASN A 214 12.05 -5.52 9.53
C ASN A 214 11.77 -6.46 8.34
N SER A 215 12.19 -6.09 7.13
CA SER A 215 11.88 -6.87 5.94
C SER A 215 12.88 -8.00 5.72
N ALA A 216 12.37 -9.23 5.59
CA ALA A 216 13.18 -10.41 5.22
C ALA A 216 13.73 -10.32 3.78
N TRP A 217 13.24 -9.39 2.96
CA TRP A 217 13.73 -9.17 1.61
C TRP A 217 15.04 -8.38 1.59
N CYS A 218 15.20 -7.39 2.48
CA CYS A 218 16.44 -6.63 2.61
C CYS A 218 17.59 -7.41 3.27
N THR A 219 17.34 -8.56 3.89
CA THR A 219 18.41 -9.42 4.41
C THR A 219 19.03 -10.30 3.32
N VAL A 220 18.30 -10.59 2.24
CA VAL A 220 18.76 -11.49 1.16
C VAL A 220 19.09 -10.77 -0.15
N THR A 221 18.78 -9.47 -0.25
CA THR A 221 18.95 -8.67 -1.48
C THR A 221 19.90 -7.49 -1.22
N PRO A 222 21.11 -7.46 -1.81
CA PRO A 222 22.09 -6.40 -1.60
C PRO A 222 21.59 -5.00 -1.95
N GLU A 223 20.80 -4.87 -3.02
CA GLU A 223 20.25 -3.60 -3.48
C GLU A 223 19.23 -3.01 -2.48
N CYS A 224 18.45 -3.88 -1.83
CA CYS A 224 17.51 -3.48 -0.78
C CYS A 224 18.25 -3.04 0.49
N ALA A 225 19.33 -3.75 0.85
CA ALA A 225 20.17 -3.38 1.99
C ALA A 225 20.81 -2.00 1.81
N GLN A 226 21.32 -1.69 0.62
CA GLN A 226 21.88 -0.37 0.33
C GLN A 226 20.86 0.76 0.50
N ILE A 227 19.65 0.59 -0.08
CA ILE A 227 18.58 1.60 0.03
C ILE A 227 18.14 1.79 1.49
N ARG A 228 18.02 0.71 2.24
CA ARG A 228 17.71 0.76 3.68
C ARG A 228 18.76 1.57 4.43
N ASP A 229 20.05 1.33 4.16
CA ASP A 229 21.14 2.00 4.86
C ASP A 229 21.21 3.49 4.51
N GLU A 230 20.99 3.87 3.24
CA GLU A 230 20.89 5.28 2.81
C GLU A 230 19.73 6.02 3.50
N ILE A 231 18.55 5.39 3.59
CA ILE A 231 17.39 5.95 4.30
C ILE A 231 17.68 6.08 5.80
N ARG A 232 18.37 5.10 6.39
CA ARG A 232 18.73 5.10 7.82
C ARG A 232 19.63 6.28 8.19
N VAL A 233 20.56 6.67 7.31
CA VAL A 233 21.41 7.85 7.52
C VAL A 233 20.55 9.11 7.60
N LEU A 234 19.59 9.28 6.70
CA LEU A 234 18.71 10.45 6.68
C LEU A 234 17.85 10.55 7.94
N VAL A 235 17.27 9.43 8.39
CA VAL A 235 16.50 9.37 9.65
C VAL A 235 17.39 9.65 10.85
N THR A 236 18.62 9.12 10.88
CA THR A 236 19.58 9.36 11.96
C THR A 236 20.01 10.83 12.03
N LEU A 237 20.22 11.49 10.88
CA LEU A 237 20.54 12.91 10.82
C LEU A 237 19.41 13.76 11.36
N ARG A 238 18.15 13.43 11.01
CA ARG A 238 16.96 14.09 11.54
C ARG A 238 16.84 13.89 13.05
N ASP A 239 16.90 12.66 13.53
CA ASP A 239 16.77 12.32 14.96
C ASP A 239 17.93 12.87 15.80
N GLY A 240 19.09 13.05 15.19
CA GLY A 240 20.26 13.68 15.78
C GLY A 240 20.23 15.21 15.78
N GLY A 241 19.15 15.85 15.32
CA GLY A 241 18.98 17.31 15.35
C GLY A 241 19.83 18.07 14.33
N PHE A 242 20.36 17.41 13.29
CA PHE A 242 21.20 18.06 12.28
C PHE A 242 20.47 19.24 11.62
N PHE A 243 19.21 19.02 11.21
CA PHE A 243 18.41 20.06 10.54
C PHE A 243 18.03 21.19 11.50
N ASP A 244 17.85 20.91 12.79
CA ASP A 244 17.60 21.94 13.80
C ASP A 244 18.84 22.83 13.99
N HIS A 245 20.03 22.23 14.04
CA HIS A 245 21.28 23.00 14.09
C HIS A 245 21.51 23.85 12.84
N VAL A 246 21.15 23.35 11.64
CA VAL A 246 21.22 24.12 10.39
C VAL A 246 20.20 25.26 10.38
N ALA A 247 18.99 25.04 10.90
CA ALA A 247 17.97 26.08 11.06
C ALA A 247 18.44 27.17 12.03
N ASP A 248 19.02 26.78 13.17
CA ASP A 248 19.55 27.70 14.19
C ASP A 248 20.71 28.55 13.66
N ILE A 249 21.56 27.97 12.79
CA ILE A 249 22.61 28.74 12.09
C ILE A 249 21.96 29.84 11.22
N GLY A 250 20.90 29.50 10.47
CA GLY A 250 20.14 30.47 9.67
C GLY A 250 19.55 31.61 10.51
N ASP A 251 19.01 31.29 11.69
CA ASP A 251 18.45 32.27 12.62
C ASP A 251 19.53 33.17 13.26
N GLN A 252 20.69 32.60 13.56
CA GLN A 252 21.82 33.34 14.15
C GLN A 252 22.47 34.31 13.18
N PHE A 253 22.44 34.02 11.88
CA PHE A 253 22.86 35.00 10.89
C PHE A 253 21.85 36.16 10.85
N SER A 254 20.54 35.89 10.92
CA SER A 254 19.49 36.92 10.94
C SER A 254 19.50 37.84 12.17
N GLN A 255 20.20 37.50 13.25
CA GLN A 255 20.27 38.29 14.48
C GLN A 255 21.72 38.72 14.79
N THR A 256 21.92 39.83 15.50
CA THR A 256 23.24 40.30 15.98
C THR A 256 23.78 39.38 17.09
N THR A 257 24.17 38.16 16.74
CA THR A 257 24.62 37.12 17.67
C THR A 257 26.14 36.96 17.63
N THR A 258 26.72 36.36 18.67
CA THR A 258 28.17 36.21 18.82
C THR A 258 28.72 35.05 17.98
N VAL A 259 29.93 35.22 17.44
CA VAL A 259 30.66 34.19 16.64
C VAL A 259 30.78 32.85 17.37
N ALA A 260 30.80 32.86 18.71
CA ALA A 260 30.88 31.67 19.54
C ALA A 260 29.64 30.76 19.42
N ALA A 261 28.43 31.32 19.29
CA ALA A 261 27.20 30.55 19.15
C ALA A 261 27.11 29.84 17.80
N THR A 262 27.55 30.52 16.73
CA THR A 262 27.61 29.96 15.37
C THR A 262 28.63 28.83 15.28
N LEU A 263 29.79 29.00 15.92
CA LEU A 263 30.81 27.96 15.97
C LEU A 263 30.32 26.71 16.74
N ALA A 264 29.59 26.89 17.84
CA ALA A 264 29.03 25.79 18.61
C ALA A 264 27.99 24.99 17.79
N ASN A 265 27.12 25.66 17.05
CA ASN A 265 26.14 24.99 16.19
C ASN A 265 26.79 24.26 15.00
N LEU A 266 27.82 24.85 14.38
CA LEU A 266 28.60 24.17 13.35
C LEU A 266 29.28 22.91 13.87
N GLN A 267 29.85 22.96 15.08
CA GLN A 267 30.47 21.80 15.71
C GLN A 267 29.45 20.70 16.03
N ASN A 268 28.26 21.06 16.52
CA ASN A 268 27.20 20.10 16.80
C ASN A 268 26.64 19.46 15.52
N ALA A 269 26.40 20.25 14.47
CA ALA A 269 25.98 19.74 13.17
C ALA A 269 27.01 18.75 12.59
N ALA A 270 28.31 19.09 12.66
CA ALA A 270 29.39 18.21 12.22
C ALA A 270 29.46 16.91 13.03
N LYS A 271 29.24 16.98 14.35
CA LYS A 271 29.23 15.80 15.23
C LYS A 271 28.04 14.87 14.95
N THR A 272 26.87 15.42 14.68
CA THR A 272 25.70 14.63 14.28
C THR A 272 25.93 13.96 12.93
N MET A 273 26.54 14.69 11.99
CA MET A 273 26.92 14.15 10.68
C MET A 273 27.89 12.97 10.81
N ASP A 274 28.96 13.13 11.58
CA ASP A 274 29.95 12.08 11.87
C ASP A 274 29.30 10.83 12.50
N LYS A 275 28.39 11.04 13.48
CA LYS A 275 27.64 9.95 14.11
C LYS A 275 26.73 9.20 13.13
N ALA A 276 26.08 9.89 12.20
CA ALA A 276 25.21 9.27 11.21
C ALA A 276 26.00 8.45 10.18
N PHE A 277 27.17 8.93 9.74
CA PHE A 277 28.06 8.20 8.83
C PHE A 277 28.77 7.03 9.52
N GLY A 278 29.09 7.14 10.80
CA GLY A 278 29.71 6.07 11.58
C GLY A 278 28.88 4.78 11.67
N ILE A 279 27.56 4.87 11.48
CA ILE A 279 26.66 3.70 11.47
C ILE A 279 26.85 2.83 10.21
N MET A 280 27.32 3.40 9.09
CA MET A 280 27.64 2.64 7.87
C MET A 280 29.00 1.95 7.88
N GLY A 281 29.88 2.27 8.85
CA GLY A 281 31.27 1.80 8.90
C GLY A 281 31.52 0.53 9.71
N GLY A 282 30.48 -0.11 10.27
CA GLY A 282 30.63 -1.34 11.04
C GLY A 282 30.92 -2.54 10.11
N PRO A 283 31.91 -3.40 10.41
CA PRO A 283 32.18 -4.57 9.57
C PRO A 283 30.96 -5.52 9.55
N PRO A 284 30.70 -6.19 8.42
CA PRO A 284 29.60 -7.14 8.32
C PRO A 284 29.85 -8.32 9.27
N ILE A 285 28.83 -8.71 10.02
CA ILE A 285 28.80 -9.92 10.87
C ILE A 285 28.50 -11.13 10.01
#